data_AF-A0A644VCB1-F1
#
_entry.id   AF-A0A644VCB1-F1
#
_cell.length_a   1.000
_cell.length_b   1.000
_cell.length_c   1.000
_cell.angle_alpha   90.00
_cell.angle_beta   90.00
_cell.angle_gamma   90.00
#
_symmetry.space_group_name_H-M   'P 1'
#
loop_
_entity.id
_entity.type
_entity.pdbx_description
1 polymer ?
#
loop_
_entity_poly.entity_id
_entity_poly.type
_entity_poly.pdbx_seq_one_letter_code
_entity_poly.pdbx_strand_id
1 'polypeptide(L)'
;MIISIHKISQIKKRYLCLFLIILLVLPVFPAEDLDFEIKGLTIEVPFPDEVDDFCCFIENHLAKTGVNTILLRIDYHFNFNTHPEVSSSRALDIVQVKKIVKACKNNQIALVPLMNLLGHQSTAFHPHGLLKAYPEFDETGWIHYADSNSLRDKDGLYPGRLYKKSYCPSNRSLHKITESLISEIIDAFECNVFSAGMDEVLYIGECQQCKETGKTKAELFAAEVNRINKIVNKKKCNLWIWGDRLLNADQWGLGMWSASENSTHMAIQLIDKDITILDWHYKTAPLTPVYFAMNGFNVISCPGKYADVALNHMNNLITYKKSAEDNMQSLFKGYIVTHWGRSYNFMKEFVLEHQGLATDLETSAASFFAMQKKLNTYNQEQIIQKKRKSFNRSIYVSENGSDVNDGTKRQPVYTLNKAVNLSSSGDTIRIHGIVFSTDLIISNRRDLVLIGEGVNTTYLQPSKDLKKSKCRILNISNAGQVQIKDLTIRGGNAISQKHDHKFGGNIYVKNSELILENIQIEDGIAERGGGIYIDGTNKGKKHKFRHTRFKGNQTVSNLGSDCYITSNRYNETFIVVDEQTQSDNLNNKKQTSWFIKPHIIKETNKIQNCNIEYIKTIQ
;
A
#
# COMPACT_ATOMS: atom_id res chain seq x y z
N MET A 1 -61.19 12.62 29.69
CA MET A 1 -60.46 13.06 28.48
C MET A 1 -59.01 12.60 28.61
N ILE A 2 -58.75 11.39 28.12
CA ILE A 2 -57.47 10.67 28.17
C ILE A 2 -56.78 10.88 26.83
N ILE A 3 -55.81 11.79 26.76
CA ILE A 3 -54.80 11.90 25.69
C ILE A 3 -53.63 12.66 26.34
N SER A 4 -52.36 12.29 26.32
CA SER A 4 -51.62 11.07 26.02
C SER A 4 -50.17 11.40 26.39
N ILE A 5 -49.73 11.03 27.60
CA ILE A 5 -48.32 11.18 28.05
C ILE A 5 -47.37 10.26 27.24
N HIS A 6 -47.92 9.46 26.32
CA HIS A 6 -47.20 8.52 25.47
C HIS A 6 -46.42 9.14 24.31
N LYS A 7 -46.73 10.38 23.87
CA LYS A 7 -46.08 10.98 22.69
C LYS A 7 -44.73 11.66 22.95
N ILE A 8 -44.43 12.09 24.19
CA ILE A 8 -43.16 12.80 24.50
C ILE A 8 -42.02 11.82 24.79
N SER A 9 -42.33 10.58 25.21
CA SER A 9 -41.34 9.52 25.50
C SER A 9 -40.73 8.88 24.25
N GLN A 10 -41.51 8.74 23.17
CA GLN A 10 -41.02 8.13 21.92
C GLN A 10 -40.13 9.07 21.09
N ILE A 11 -40.34 10.39 21.18
CA ILE A 11 -39.58 11.37 20.40
C ILE A 11 -38.15 11.50 20.96
N LYS A 12 -37.95 11.52 22.28
CA LYS A 12 -36.60 11.55 22.88
C LYS A 12 -35.81 10.25 22.66
N LYS A 13 -36.46 9.08 22.60
CA LYS A 13 -35.79 7.81 22.28
C LYS A 13 -35.35 7.70 20.82
N ARG A 14 -36.09 8.27 19.87
CA ARG A 14 -35.72 8.26 18.44
C ARG A 14 -34.51 9.14 18.13
N TYR A 15 -34.40 10.32 18.75
CA TYR A 15 -33.22 11.18 18.56
C TYR A 15 -31.98 10.68 19.32
N LEU A 16 -32.15 10.06 20.49
CA LEU A 16 -31.03 9.46 21.23
C LEU A 16 -30.46 8.23 20.48
N CYS A 17 -31.32 7.41 19.85
CA CYS A 17 -30.86 6.32 18.98
C CYS A 17 -30.21 6.82 17.68
N LEU A 18 -30.69 7.90 17.05
CA LEU A 18 -30.03 8.46 15.86
C LEU A 18 -28.67 9.09 16.19
N PHE A 19 -28.53 9.76 17.35
CA PHE A 19 -27.27 10.36 17.78
C PHE A 19 -26.24 9.30 18.23
N LEU A 20 -26.68 8.18 18.82
CA LEU A 20 -25.81 7.05 19.15
C LEU A 20 -25.37 6.23 17.92
N ILE A 21 -26.17 6.17 16.86
CA ILE A 21 -25.79 5.48 15.62
C ILE A 21 -24.76 6.28 14.81
N ILE A 22 -24.82 7.62 14.88
CA ILE A 22 -23.87 8.50 14.16
C ILE A 22 -22.50 8.58 14.88
N LEU A 23 -22.43 8.36 16.20
CA LEU A 23 -21.17 8.32 16.96
C LEU A 23 -20.45 6.95 16.93
N LEU A 24 -21.07 5.90 16.38
CA LEU A 24 -20.50 4.54 16.32
C LEU A 24 -19.85 4.20 14.97
N VAL A 25 -19.82 5.13 14.02
CA VAL A 25 -19.10 4.98 12.76
C VAL A 25 -18.10 6.13 12.64
N LEU A 26 -17.08 6.13 13.51
CA LEU A 26 -15.83 6.76 13.08
C LEU A 26 -15.33 5.92 11.91
N PRO A 27 -15.19 6.48 10.70
CA PRO A 27 -14.53 5.78 9.63
C PRO A 27 -13.11 5.53 10.12
N VAL A 28 -12.81 4.28 10.47
CA VAL A 28 -11.44 3.78 10.42
C VAL A 28 -11.12 3.80 8.94
N PHE A 29 -10.67 4.93 8.43
CA PHE A 29 -10.17 5.00 7.08
C PHE A 29 -9.05 3.96 7.01
N PRO A 30 -9.17 2.90 6.18
CA PRO A 30 -7.99 2.14 5.83
C PRO A 30 -6.95 3.15 5.35
N ALA A 31 -5.68 2.90 5.69
CA ALA A 31 -4.64 3.70 5.06
C ALA A 31 -4.77 3.34 3.59
N GLU A 32 -5.07 4.32 2.75
CA GLU A 32 -5.29 4.10 1.33
C GLU A 32 -4.01 3.48 0.76
N ASP A 33 -4.16 2.41 -0.02
CA ASP A 33 -3.02 1.81 -0.70
C ASP A 33 -2.34 2.91 -1.52
N LEU A 34 -1.00 2.94 -1.51
CA LEU A 34 -0.29 3.91 -2.33
C LEU A 34 -0.62 3.63 -3.79
N ASP A 35 -1.18 4.63 -4.47
CA ASP A 35 -1.49 4.58 -5.89
C ASP A 35 -1.09 5.90 -6.57
N PHE A 36 -1.09 5.87 -7.90
CA PHE A 36 -0.77 7.02 -8.73
C PHE A 36 -1.95 7.42 -9.60
N GLU A 37 -2.14 8.73 -9.77
CA GLU A 37 -3.16 9.32 -10.64
C GLU A 37 -2.99 8.82 -12.08
N ILE A 38 -1.73 8.69 -12.54
CA ILE A 38 -1.39 8.24 -13.89
C ILE A 38 -0.55 6.96 -13.82
N LYS A 39 -1.09 5.89 -14.43
CA LYS A 39 -0.43 4.62 -14.69
C LYS A 39 -0.61 4.30 -16.17
N GLY A 40 0.37 4.64 -16.98
CA GLY A 40 0.21 4.60 -18.43
C GLY A 40 1.34 3.96 -19.21
N LEU A 41 1.11 3.93 -20.51
CA LEU A 41 2.03 3.44 -21.54
C LEU A 41 1.99 4.38 -22.74
N THR A 42 3.12 4.57 -23.40
CA THR A 42 3.11 5.10 -24.78
C THR A 42 3.04 3.95 -25.75
N ILE A 43 2.22 4.12 -26.79
CA ILE A 43 2.08 3.14 -27.87
C ILE A 43 1.89 3.92 -29.17
N GLU A 44 2.45 3.43 -30.28
CA GLU A 44 2.11 3.96 -31.61
C GLU A 44 0.63 3.69 -31.93
N VAL A 45 0.00 4.54 -32.73
CA VAL A 45 -1.30 4.23 -33.31
C VAL A 45 -1.21 2.97 -34.20
N PRO A 46 -2.18 2.04 -34.15
CA PRO A 46 -2.20 0.89 -35.05
C PRO A 46 -2.41 1.31 -36.50
N PHE A 47 -2.02 0.45 -37.44
CA PHE A 47 -2.46 0.64 -38.82
C PHE A 47 -3.97 0.38 -38.98
N PRO A 48 -4.60 0.90 -40.05
CA PRO A 48 -6.02 0.73 -40.35
C PRO A 48 -6.57 -0.70 -40.19
N ASP A 49 -5.81 -1.69 -40.64
CA ASP A 49 -6.09 -3.13 -40.61
C ASP A 49 -5.80 -3.79 -39.24
N GLU A 50 -5.14 -3.08 -38.33
CA GLU A 50 -4.78 -3.56 -36.98
C GLU A 50 -5.67 -2.93 -35.88
N VAL A 51 -6.63 -2.06 -36.24
CA VAL A 51 -7.49 -1.33 -35.29
C VAL A 51 -8.33 -2.25 -34.42
N ASP A 52 -8.92 -3.30 -35.01
CA ASP A 52 -9.79 -4.22 -34.27
C ASP A 52 -8.96 -5.08 -33.28
N ASP A 53 -7.75 -5.50 -33.67
CA ASP A 53 -6.80 -6.18 -32.78
C ASP A 53 -6.36 -5.26 -31.62
N PHE A 54 -6.12 -3.98 -31.92
CA PHE A 54 -5.77 -2.99 -30.91
C PHE A 54 -6.90 -2.75 -29.89
N CYS A 55 -8.15 -2.67 -30.36
CA CYS A 55 -9.32 -2.56 -29.47
C CYS A 55 -9.47 -3.83 -28.61
N CYS A 56 -9.32 -5.01 -29.20
CA CYS A 56 -9.35 -6.28 -28.49
C CYS A 56 -8.24 -6.36 -27.41
N PHE A 57 -7.04 -5.89 -27.74
CA PHE A 57 -5.93 -5.78 -26.79
C PHE A 57 -6.26 -4.89 -25.60
N ILE A 58 -6.83 -3.70 -25.85
CA ILE A 58 -7.25 -2.77 -24.80
C ILE A 58 -8.21 -3.45 -23.83
N GLU A 59 -9.27 -4.06 -24.37
CA GLU A 59 -10.38 -4.64 -23.60
C GLU A 59 -9.95 -5.90 -22.84
N ASN A 60 -9.17 -6.79 -23.47
CA ASN A 60 -8.93 -8.12 -22.94
C ASN A 60 -7.64 -8.26 -22.16
N HIS A 61 -6.66 -7.37 -22.38
CA HIS A 61 -5.35 -7.44 -21.76
C HIS A 61 -5.03 -6.18 -20.98
N LEU A 62 -5.01 -5.02 -21.64
CA LEU A 62 -4.52 -3.79 -21.04
C LEU A 62 -5.36 -3.35 -19.83
N ALA A 63 -6.69 -3.33 -19.99
CA ALA A 63 -7.63 -2.91 -18.94
C ALA A 63 -7.54 -3.75 -17.66
N LYS A 64 -7.13 -5.02 -17.77
CA LYS A 64 -7.00 -5.94 -16.62
C LYS A 64 -5.74 -5.69 -15.78
N THR A 65 -4.89 -4.75 -16.18
CA THR A 65 -3.62 -4.47 -15.53
C THR A 65 -3.62 -3.18 -14.70
N GLY A 66 -4.74 -2.47 -14.61
CA GLY A 66 -4.81 -1.20 -13.88
C GLY A 66 -4.18 -0.01 -14.61
N VAL A 67 -3.81 -0.16 -15.89
CA VAL A 67 -3.52 0.98 -16.77
C VAL A 67 -4.75 1.85 -16.89
N ASN A 68 -4.56 3.16 -16.73
CA ASN A 68 -5.62 4.14 -16.85
C ASN A 68 -5.33 5.23 -17.90
N THR A 69 -4.15 5.21 -18.53
CA THR A 69 -3.74 6.23 -19.50
C THR A 69 -2.96 5.60 -20.65
N ILE A 70 -3.34 5.92 -21.90
CA ILE A 70 -2.55 5.62 -23.09
C ILE A 70 -2.10 6.94 -23.71
N LEU A 71 -0.79 7.13 -23.82
CA LEU A 71 -0.20 8.20 -24.61
C LEU A 71 0.02 7.67 -26.04
N LEU A 72 -0.95 7.93 -26.92
CA LEU A 72 -1.02 7.34 -28.25
C LEU A 72 -0.27 8.21 -29.26
N ARG A 73 0.85 7.73 -29.79
CA ARG A 73 1.63 8.45 -30.81
C ARG A 73 0.93 8.33 -32.16
N ILE A 74 0.31 9.43 -32.58
CA ILE A 74 -0.45 9.54 -33.82
C ILE A 74 0.38 10.27 -34.87
N ASP A 75 1.10 11.32 -34.50
CA ASP A 75 1.84 12.18 -35.44
C ASP A 75 0.98 12.53 -36.66
N TYR A 76 1.38 12.10 -37.86
CA TYR A 76 0.66 12.34 -39.12
C TYR A 76 -0.15 11.13 -39.60
N HIS A 77 -0.40 10.15 -38.72
CA HIS A 77 -1.17 8.93 -39.01
C HIS A 77 -2.68 9.10 -38.76
N PHE A 78 -3.21 10.27 -39.08
CA PHE A 78 -4.64 10.60 -39.07
C PHE A 78 -5.03 11.31 -40.37
N ASN A 79 -6.20 10.98 -40.92
CA ASN A 79 -6.73 11.59 -42.13
C ASN A 79 -7.35 12.96 -41.80
N PHE A 80 -6.54 14.02 -41.94
CA PHE A 80 -6.97 15.38 -41.68
C PHE A 80 -7.88 15.87 -42.80
N ASN A 81 -9.01 16.48 -42.44
CA ASN A 81 -9.91 17.15 -43.38
C ASN A 81 -9.41 18.56 -43.70
N THR A 82 -8.82 19.24 -42.71
CA THR A 82 -8.34 20.61 -42.86
C THR A 82 -7.08 20.71 -43.73
N HIS A 83 -6.18 19.73 -43.61
CA HIS A 83 -4.91 19.65 -44.34
C HIS A 83 -4.61 18.19 -44.79
N PRO A 84 -5.36 17.64 -45.76
CA PRO A 84 -5.18 16.25 -46.20
C PRO A 84 -3.77 15.94 -46.71
N GLU A 85 -3.07 16.94 -47.25
CA GLU A 85 -1.70 16.85 -47.76
C GLU A 85 -0.65 16.49 -46.69
N VAL A 86 -0.97 16.72 -45.41
CA VAL A 86 -0.09 16.39 -44.27
C VAL A 86 -0.23 14.92 -43.85
N SER A 87 -1.33 14.25 -44.18
CA SER A 87 -1.59 12.87 -43.77
C SER A 87 -0.61 11.87 -44.38
N SER A 88 -0.22 10.88 -43.59
CA SER A 88 0.57 9.74 -44.06
C SER A 88 -0.28 8.73 -44.85
N SER A 89 0.37 7.86 -45.63
CA SER A 89 -0.32 6.92 -46.53
C SER A 89 -1.15 5.83 -45.84
N ARG A 90 -0.87 5.53 -44.56
CA ARG A 90 -1.63 4.55 -43.74
C ARG A 90 -2.26 5.23 -42.52
N ALA A 91 -2.74 6.45 -42.69
CA ALA A 91 -3.42 7.19 -41.66
C ALA A 91 -4.81 6.61 -41.34
N LEU A 92 -5.21 6.70 -40.07
CA LEU A 92 -6.55 6.29 -39.64
C LEU A 92 -7.62 7.28 -40.11
N ASP A 93 -8.78 6.74 -40.47
CA ASP A 93 -9.99 7.54 -40.64
C ASP A 93 -10.72 7.80 -39.32
N ILE A 94 -11.72 8.67 -39.36
CA ILE A 94 -12.50 9.03 -38.16
C ILE A 94 -13.26 7.84 -37.57
N VAL A 95 -13.74 6.90 -38.40
CA VAL A 95 -14.51 5.73 -37.93
C VAL A 95 -13.61 4.82 -37.10
N GLN A 96 -12.38 4.60 -37.56
CA GLN A 96 -11.35 3.83 -36.86
C GLN A 96 -10.91 4.50 -35.56
N VAL A 97 -10.70 5.82 -35.57
CA VAL A 97 -10.40 6.56 -34.34
C VAL A 97 -11.54 6.42 -33.33
N LYS A 98 -12.80 6.53 -33.75
CA LYS A 98 -13.96 6.35 -32.86
C LYS A 98 -14.05 4.94 -32.27
N LYS A 99 -13.59 3.90 -32.96
CA LYS A 99 -13.48 2.55 -32.37
C LYS A 99 -12.50 2.54 -31.20
N ILE A 100 -11.30 3.11 -31.37
CA ILE A 100 -10.28 3.18 -30.31
C ILE A 100 -10.79 4.01 -29.12
N VAL A 101 -11.39 5.18 -29.39
CA VAL A 101 -12.01 6.03 -28.35
C VAL A 101 -13.04 5.23 -27.54
N LYS A 102 -13.91 4.48 -28.21
CA LYS A 102 -14.93 3.66 -27.56
C LYS A 102 -14.31 2.57 -26.67
N ALA A 103 -13.30 1.86 -27.17
CA ALA A 103 -12.60 0.82 -26.40
C ALA A 103 -11.96 1.40 -25.13
N CYS A 104 -11.28 2.55 -25.23
CA CYS A 104 -10.71 3.25 -24.08
C CYS A 104 -11.78 3.72 -23.07
N LYS A 105 -12.85 4.37 -23.53
CA LYS A 105 -13.94 4.87 -22.67
C LYS A 105 -14.63 3.75 -21.91
N ASN A 106 -14.93 2.63 -22.57
CA ASN A 106 -15.55 1.46 -21.94
C ASN A 106 -14.73 0.90 -20.78
N ASN A 107 -13.40 1.10 -20.80
CA ASN A 107 -12.46 0.59 -19.81
C ASN A 107 -11.87 1.69 -18.90
N GLN A 108 -12.42 2.90 -18.93
CA GLN A 108 -11.96 4.04 -18.11
C GLN A 108 -10.47 4.37 -18.34
N ILE A 109 -10.00 4.22 -19.57
CA ILE A 109 -8.65 4.59 -19.98
C ILE A 109 -8.69 5.96 -20.65
N ALA A 110 -7.94 6.91 -20.10
CA ALA A 110 -7.72 8.21 -20.72
C ALA A 110 -6.85 8.03 -21.98
N LEU A 111 -7.35 8.49 -23.12
CA LEU A 111 -6.63 8.46 -24.39
C LEU A 111 -6.01 9.84 -24.64
N VAL A 112 -4.69 9.90 -24.61
CA VAL A 112 -3.91 11.12 -24.81
C VAL A 112 -3.26 11.06 -26.19
N PRO A 113 -3.82 11.71 -27.21
CA PRO A 113 -3.17 11.81 -28.52
C PRO A 113 -1.85 12.59 -28.42
N LEU A 114 -0.78 12.02 -28.98
CA LEU A 114 0.51 12.67 -29.16
C LEU A 114 0.75 12.90 -30.65
N MET A 115 0.89 14.17 -31.03
CA MET A 115 1.39 14.58 -32.34
C MET A 115 2.60 15.45 -32.11
N ASN A 116 3.77 14.98 -32.54
CA ASN A 116 5.01 15.70 -32.26
C ASN A 116 5.10 16.99 -33.09
N LEU A 117 5.28 18.10 -32.39
CA LEU A 117 5.38 19.45 -32.93
C LEU A 117 6.75 20.03 -32.59
N LEU A 118 7.15 21.00 -33.40
CA LEU A 118 8.46 21.67 -33.42
C LEU A 118 9.62 20.75 -33.81
N GLY A 119 9.94 19.73 -33.00
CA GLY A 119 10.94 18.70 -33.31
C GLY A 119 10.37 17.58 -34.19
N HIS A 120 11.21 16.63 -34.62
CA HIS A 120 10.77 15.39 -35.28
C HIS A 120 9.93 15.58 -36.56
N GLN A 121 10.17 16.67 -37.28
CA GLN A 121 9.44 16.99 -38.52
C GLN A 121 10.00 16.27 -39.75
N SER A 122 11.00 15.41 -39.54
CA SER A 122 11.59 14.56 -40.54
C SER A 122 12.33 13.38 -39.90
N THR A 123 12.69 12.40 -40.71
CA THR A 123 13.90 11.60 -40.46
C THR A 123 15.13 12.35 -41.00
N ALA A 124 16.31 11.74 -40.91
CA ALA A 124 17.48 12.28 -41.61
C ALA A 124 17.37 12.16 -43.13
N PHE A 125 16.49 11.32 -43.66
CA PHE A 125 16.43 11.01 -45.09
C PHE A 125 15.25 11.68 -45.80
N HIS A 126 14.14 11.90 -45.10
CA HIS A 126 12.90 12.39 -45.70
C HIS A 126 12.07 13.22 -44.72
N PRO A 127 11.35 14.26 -45.21
CA PRO A 127 10.40 15.02 -44.40
C PRO A 127 9.20 14.18 -43.95
N HIS A 128 8.61 14.54 -42.81
CA HIS A 128 7.30 14.06 -42.36
C HIS A 128 6.19 14.96 -42.87
N GLY A 129 4.92 14.60 -42.58
CA GLY A 129 3.71 15.20 -43.14
C GLY A 129 3.75 16.71 -43.32
N LEU A 130 4.04 17.46 -42.25
CA LEU A 130 4.06 18.92 -42.29
C LEU A 130 5.13 19.50 -43.22
N LEU A 131 6.41 19.13 -43.06
CA LEU A 131 7.49 19.65 -43.91
C LEU A 131 7.49 19.06 -45.33
N LYS A 132 6.80 17.94 -45.53
CA LYS A 132 6.58 17.38 -46.87
C LYS A 132 5.57 18.25 -47.64
N ALA A 133 4.48 18.64 -46.99
CA ALA A 133 3.46 19.50 -47.56
C ALA A 133 3.92 20.97 -47.67
N TYR A 134 4.67 21.44 -46.67
CA TYR A 134 5.06 22.83 -46.50
C TYR A 134 6.56 22.95 -46.18
N PRO A 135 7.45 22.68 -47.16
CA PRO A 135 8.90 22.72 -46.96
C PRO A 135 9.42 24.12 -46.60
N GLU A 136 8.68 25.18 -46.90
CA GLU A 136 9.03 26.56 -46.54
C GLU A 136 9.03 26.83 -45.04
N PHE A 137 8.47 25.92 -44.23
CA PHE A 137 8.48 26.02 -42.78
C PHE A 137 9.70 25.36 -42.13
N ASP A 138 10.62 24.77 -42.88
CA ASP A 138 11.84 24.14 -42.33
C ASP A 138 12.77 25.19 -41.69
N GLU A 139 13.11 25.01 -40.41
CA GLU A 139 14.03 25.88 -39.66
C GLU A 139 15.45 25.86 -40.26
N THR A 140 15.78 24.78 -40.97
CA THR A 140 17.09 24.48 -41.56
C THR A 140 16.93 24.01 -43.01
N GLY A 141 16.13 24.72 -43.79
CA GLY A 141 15.85 24.37 -45.19
C GLY A 141 17.08 24.27 -46.09
N TRP A 142 18.20 24.90 -45.72
CA TRP A 142 19.48 24.82 -46.45
C TRP A 142 20.29 23.55 -46.16
N ILE A 143 19.93 22.76 -45.14
CA ILE A 143 20.58 21.48 -44.85
C ILE A 143 19.89 20.39 -45.69
N HIS A 144 20.61 19.75 -46.60
CA HIS A 144 20.04 18.70 -47.43
C HIS A 144 19.81 17.41 -46.63
N TYR A 145 18.78 16.64 -46.99
CA TYR A 145 18.57 15.31 -46.43
C TYR A 145 19.72 14.37 -46.79
N ALA A 146 19.97 13.40 -45.90
CA ALA A 146 20.92 12.33 -46.11
C ALA A 146 20.48 11.43 -47.29
N ASP A 147 21.46 10.87 -47.98
CA ASP A 147 21.29 9.86 -49.02
C ASP A 147 21.93 8.52 -48.60
N SER A 148 21.90 7.52 -49.48
CA SER A 148 22.48 6.20 -49.22
C SER A 148 23.98 6.20 -48.94
N ASN A 149 24.70 7.27 -49.31
CA ASN A 149 26.14 7.39 -49.12
C ASN A 149 26.52 8.20 -47.88
N SER A 150 25.52 8.79 -47.21
CA SER A 150 25.72 9.65 -46.06
C SER A 150 26.07 8.83 -44.81
N LEU A 151 27.22 9.13 -44.19
CA LEU A 151 27.69 8.50 -42.97
C LEU A 151 27.45 9.41 -41.76
N ARG A 152 27.17 8.79 -40.61
CA ARG A 152 27.06 9.51 -39.34
C ARG A 152 28.43 9.88 -38.79
N ASP A 153 28.52 11.04 -38.15
CA ASP A 153 29.66 11.44 -37.34
C ASP A 153 29.69 10.69 -35.99
N LYS A 154 30.70 11.00 -35.17
CA LYS A 154 30.89 10.40 -33.83
C LYS A 154 29.72 10.65 -32.87
N ASP A 155 28.95 11.71 -33.11
CA ASP A 155 27.81 12.11 -32.28
C ASP A 155 26.50 11.51 -32.85
N GLY A 156 26.60 10.72 -33.94
CA GLY A 156 25.49 10.04 -34.57
C GLY A 156 24.72 10.91 -35.56
N LEU A 157 25.23 12.07 -35.97
CA LEU A 157 24.56 13.01 -36.87
C LEU A 157 25.03 12.83 -38.32
N TYR A 158 24.15 13.03 -39.29
CA TYR A 158 24.47 13.01 -40.73
C TYR A 158 25.15 14.32 -41.18
N PRO A 159 25.69 14.38 -42.43
CA PRO A 159 26.34 15.58 -42.94
C PRO A 159 25.51 16.87 -42.74
N GLY A 160 26.19 17.96 -42.39
CA GLY A 160 25.53 19.21 -41.99
C GLY A 160 24.97 19.19 -40.56
N ARG A 161 25.44 18.26 -39.70
CA ARG A 161 24.90 17.99 -38.36
C ARG A 161 23.41 17.61 -38.40
N LEU A 162 22.97 16.88 -39.43
CA LEU A 162 21.57 16.53 -39.65
C LEU A 162 21.11 15.35 -38.79
N TYR A 163 19.95 15.52 -38.16
CA TYR A 163 19.22 14.49 -37.42
C TYR A 163 17.75 14.50 -37.88
N LYS A 164 16.84 14.94 -37.02
CA LYS A 164 15.42 15.15 -37.32
C LYS A 164 15.18 16.66 -37.33
N LYS A 165 14.70 17.18 -38.46
CA LYS A 165 14.52 18.60 -38.64
C LYS A 165 13.41 19.16 -37.76
N SER A 166 13.46 20.47 -37.58
CA SER A 166 12.44 21.26 -36.89
C SER A 166 11.76 22.23 -37.85
N TYR A 167 10.53 22.62 -37.54
CA TYR A 167 9.91 23.76 -38.24
C TYR A 167 10.31 25.09 -37.58
N CYS A 168 10.16 26.19 -38.31
CA CYS A 168 10.37 27.55 -37.84
C CYS A 168 9.24 28.01 -36.89
N PRO A 169 9.49 28.18 -35.57
CA PRO A 169 8.45 28.61 -34.63
C PRO A 169 8.04 30.09 -34.80
N SER A 170 8.79 30.85 -35.59
CA SER A 170 8.50 32.27 -35.85
C SER A 170 7.61 32.50 -37.06
N ASN A 171 7.34 31.47 -37.87
CA ASN A 171 6.55 31.59 -39.09
C ASN A 171 5.04 31.67 -38.75
N ARG A 172 4.43 32.84 -38.96
CA ARG A 172 3.03 33.08 -38.62
C ARG A 172 2.03 32.29 -39.46
N SER A 173 2.41 31.92 -40.69
CA SER A 173 1.52 31.16 -41.59
C SER A 173 1.37 29.72 -41.13
N LEU A 174 2.44 29.14 -40.58
CA LEU A 174 2.44 27.80 -39.99
C LEU A 174 1.43 27.67 -38.84
N HIS A 175 1.32 28.70 -37.99
CA HIS A 175 0.50 28.62 -36.77
C HIS A 175 -0.99 28.40 -37.03
N LYS A 176 -1.52 28.80 -38.20
CA LYS A 176 -2.91 28.50 -38.58
C LYS A 176 -3.09 27.01 -38.91
N ILE A 177 -2.09 26.40 -39.53
CA ILE A 177 -2.08 24.98 -39.89
C ILE A 177 -1.93 24.15 -38.62
N THR A 178 -1.01 24.51 -37.71
CA THR A 178 -0.89 23.75 -36.46
C THR A 178 -2.12 23.90 -35.56
N GLU A 179 -2.77 25.07 -35.50
CA GLU A 179 -4.05 25.24 -34.77
C GLU A 179 -5.16 24.34 -35.32
N SER A 180 -5.29 24.21 -36.64
CA SER A 180 -6.31 23.34 -37.26
C SER A 180 -6.01 21.86 -37.02
N LEU A 181 -4.76 21.42 -37.21
CA LEU A 181 -4.34 20.03 -36.97
C LEU A 181 -4.56 19.60 -35.50
N ILE A 182 -4.11 20.42 -34.54
CA ILE A 182 -4.28 20.15 -33.10
C ILE A 182 -5.77 20.07 -32.76
N SER A 183 -6.56 21.04 -33.24
CA SER A 183 -8.00 21.09 -32.98
C SER A 183 -8.72 19.86 -33.52
N GLU A 184 -8.35 19.41 -34.73
CA GLU A 184 -8.96 18.24 -35.38
C GLU A 184 -8.63 16.94 -34.63
N ILE A 185 -7.38 16.77 -34.16
CA ILE A 185 -7.00 15.63 -33.33
C ILE A 185 -7.76 15.62 -32.00
N ILE A 186 -7.84 16.76 -31.29
CA ILE A 186 -8.57 16.83 -30.02
C ILE A 186 -10.04 16.45 -30.22
N ASP A 187 -10.68 16.97 -31.26
CA ASP A 187 -12.09 16.68 -31.56
C ASP A 187 -12.30 15.22 -32.00
N ALA A 188 -11.39 14.66 -32.80
CA ALA A 188 -11.49 13.28 -33.28
C ALA A 188 -11.30 12.26 -32.15
N PHE A 189 -10.31 12.48 -31.28
CA PHE A 189 -9.98 11.58 -30.18
C PHE A 189 -10.81 11.82 -28.91
N GLU A 190 -11.62 12.89 -28.86
CA GLU A 190 -12.47 13.24 -27.71
C GLU A 190 -11.70 13.27 -26.39
N CYS A 191 -10.46 13.76 -26.44
CA CYS A 191 -9.56 13.79 -25.30
C CYS A 191 -9.75 15.08 -24.48
N ASN A 192 -9.28 15.04 -23.23
CA ASN A 192 -9.14 16.19 -22.35
C ASN A 192 -7.66 16.56 -22.11
N VAL A 193 -6.75 15.85 -22.78
CA VAL A 193 -5.31 16.06 -22.73
C VAL A 193 -4.77 15.85 -24.14
N PHE A 194 -3.88 16.73 -24.59
CA PHE A 194 -3.16 16.60 -25.85
C PHE A 194 -1.67 16.71 -25.58
N SER A 195 -0.86 15.85 -26.21
CA SER A 195 0.59 15.93 -26.16
C SER A 195 1.15 16.47 -27.47
N ALA A 196 1.94 17.54 -27.36
CA ALA A 196 2.64 18.11 -28.51
C ALA A 196 4.03 17.49 -28.71
N GLY A 197 4.45 16.56 -27.85
CA GLY A 197 5.83 16.05 -27.84
C GLY A 197 6.83 17.16 -27.53
N MET A 198 7.40 17.78 -28.56
CA MET A 198 8.41 18.85 -28.50
C MET A 198 9.77 18.41 -27.94
N ASP A 199 10.10 17.12 -28.10
CA ASP A 199 11.40 16.54 -27.77
C ASP A 199 12.45 16.76 -28.87
N GLU A 200 13.72 16.63 -28.47
CA GLU A 200 14.90 16.63 -29.35
C GLU A 200 14.94 17.79 -30.36
N VAL A 201 14.46 18.98 -29.96
CA VAL A 201 14.54 20.22 -30.75
C VAL A 201 16.00 20.70 -30.79
N LEU A 202 16.79 20.12 -31.69
CA LEU A 202 18.21 20.44 -31.86
C LEU A 202 18.40 21.73 -32.67
N TYR A 203 17.48 22.01 -33.61
CA TYR A 203 17.53 23.17 -34.50
C TYR A 203 16.42 24.16 -34.15
N ILE A 204 16.81 25.34 -33.68
CA ILE A 204 15.91 26.45 -33.34
C ILE A 204 16.71 27.74 -33.31
N GLY A 205 16.15 28.83 -33.83
CA GLY A 205 16.84 30.12 -33.93
C GLY A 205 17.83 30.22 -35.10
N GLU A 206 17.77 29.30 -36.05
CA GLU A 206 18.73 29.17 -37.14
C GLU A 206 18.29 29.93 -38.40
N CYS A 207 16.99 29.95 -38.70
CA CYS A 207 16.49 30.61 -39.91
C CYS A 207 16.44 32.14 -39.75
N GLN A 208 16.37 32.85 -40.88
CA GLN A 208 16.32 34.31 -40.91
C GLN A 208 15.13 34.88 -40.12
N GLN A 209 13.93 34.28 -40.25
CA GLN A 209 12.74 34.76 -39.53
C GLN A 209 12.91 34.68 -38.01
N CYS A 210 13.50 33.58 -37.51
CA CYS A 210 13.77 33.44 -36.08
C CYS A 210 14.83 34.45 -35.61
N LYS A 211 15.90 34.65 -36.39
CA LYS A 211 16.97 35.62 -36.09
C LYS A 211 16.45 37.05 -36.02
N GLU A 212 15.56 37.44 -36.94
CA GLU A 212 14.94 38.77 -36.98
C GLU A 212 14.07 39.09 -35.76
N THR A 213 13.61 38.07 -35.01
CA THR A 213 12.87 38.33 -33.77
C THR A 213 13.73 38.88 -32.64
N GLY A 214 15.06 38.71 -32.71
CA GLY A 214 15.99 39.05 -31.63
C GLY A 214 15.87 38.16 -30.38
N LYS A 215 15.01 37.14 -30.40
CA LYS A 215 14.78 36.23 -29.26
C LYS A 215 15.88 35.19 -29.14
N THR A 216 16.17 34.82 -27.91
CA THR A 216 16.98 33.65 -27.58
C THR A 216 16.27 32.35 -27.98
N LYS A 217 17.01 31.25 -28.09
CA LYS A 217 16.46 29.91 -28.36
C LYS A 217 15.44 29.48 -27.31
N ALA A 218 15.68 29.82 -26.04
CA ALA A 218 14.74 29.58 -24.95
C ALA A 218 13.44 30.37 -25.11
N GLU A 219 13.51 31.65 -25.48
CA GLU A 219 12.31 32.47 -25.72
C GLU A 219 11.53 32.01 -26.95
N LEU A 220 12.21 31.53 -28.01
CA LEU A 220 11.58 30.94 -29.18
C LEU A 220 10.86 29.64 -28.82
N PHE A 221 11.53 28.74 -28.09
CA PHE A 221 10.92 27.48 -27.62
C PHE A 221 9.71 27.75 -26.73
N ALA A 222 9.87 28.61 -25.72
CA ALA A 222 8.79 28.94 -24.79
C ALA A 222 7.59 29.63 -25.47
N ALA A 223 7.85 30.52 -26.44
CA ALA A 223 6.78 31.18 -27.18
C ALA A 223 5.96 30.19 -28.01
N GLU A 224 6.58 29.15 -28.57
CA GLU A 224 5.88 28.11 -29.31
C GLU A 224 5.10 27.18 -28.37
N VAL A 225 5.71 26.75 -27.26
CA VAL A 225 5.04 25.96 -26.21
C VAL A 225 3.77 26.68 -25.72
N ASN A 226 3.88 27.95 -25.32
CA ASN A 226 2.75 28.71 -24.78
C ASN A 226 1.67 28.98 -25.85
N ARG A 227 2.06 29.10 -27.13
CA ARG A 227 1.09 29.22 -28.23
C ARG A 227 0.27 27.94 -28.38
N ILE A 228 0.95 26.78 -28.39
CA ILE A 228 0.29 25.48 -28.45
C ILE A 228 -0.60 25.30 -27.21
N ASN A 229 -0.10 25.65 -26.02
CA ASN A 229 -0.86 25.59 -24.77
C ASN A 229 -2.16 26.40 -24.87
N LYS A 230 -2.10 27.61 -25.42
CA LYS A 230 -3.28 28.45 -25.65
C LYS A 230 -4.32 27.80 -26.57
N ILE A 231 -3.88 27.10 -27.63
CA ILE A 231 -4.77 26.36 -28.55
C ILE A 231 -5.46 25.21 -27.80
N VAL A 232 -4.66 24.42 -27.08
CA VAL A 232 -5.14 23.26 -26.30
C VAL A 232 -6.11 23.69 -25.19
N ASN A 233 -5.79 24.77 -24.46
CA ASN A 233 -6.65 25.33 -23.42
C ASN A 233 -7.97 25.90 -23.97
N LYS A 234 -7.98 26.46 -25.19
CA LYS A 234 -9.22 26.90 -25.86
C LYS A 234 -10.17 25.72 -26.13
N LYS A 235 -9.62 24.52 -26.29
CA LYS A 235 -10.36 23.24 -26.38
C LYS A 235 -10.65 22.60 -25.01
N LYS A 236 -10.36 23.30 -23.90
CA LYS A 236 -10.50 22.83 -22.51
C LYS A 236 -9.70 21.55 -22.23
N CYS A 237 -8.57 21.40 -22.90
CA CYS A 237 -7.64 20.29 -22.70
C CYS A 237 -6.39 20.77 -21.94
N ASN A 238 -5.66 19.85 -21.33
CA ASN A 238 -4.33 20.11 -20.76
C ASN A 238 -3.23 19.76 -21.79
N LEU A 239 -2.18 20.58 -21.87
CA LEU A 239 -1.02 20.31 -22.72
C LEU A 239 0.04 19.49 -21.98
N TRP A 240 0.48 18.41 -22.60
CA TRP A 240 1.66 17.64 -22.19
C TRP A 240 2.82 17.83 -23.18
N ILE A 241 4.04 17.95 -22.67
CA ILE A 241 5.27 18.01 -23.48
C ILE A 241 6.38 17.16 -22.85
N TRP A 242 7.32 16.69 -23.65
CA TRP A 242 8.55 16.08 -23.17
C TRP A 242 9.45 17.12 -22.49
N GLY A 243 10.13 16.71 -21.42
CA GLY A 243 10.90 17.61 -20.55
C GLY A 243 12.35 17.88 -21.00
N ASP A 244 12.89 17.15 -21.96
CA ASP A 244 14.33 17.16 -22.26
C ASP A 244 14.86 18.53 -22.66
N ARG A 245 14.09 19.32 -23.42
CA ARG A 245 14.52 20.68 -23.82
C ARG A 245 14.50 21.70 -22.68
N LEU A 246 14.02 21.34 -21.50
CA LEU A 246 13.94 22.16 -20.28
C LEU A 246 15.06 21.86 -19.27
N LEU A 247 15.91 20.85 -19.54
CA LEU A 247 17.03 20.44 -18.68
C LEU A 247 18.36 20.92 -19.26
N ASN A 248 19.24 21.46 -18.43
CA ASN A 248 20.60 21.79 -18.85
C ASN A 248 21.48 20.52 -18.92
N ALA A 249 22.00 20.18 -20.09
CA ALA A 249 22.77 18.96 -20.32
C ALA A 249 24.00 18.84 -19.40
N ASP A 250 24.82 19.89 -19.33
CA ASP A 250 26.05 19.91 -18.53
C ASP A 250 25.75 19.78 -17.03
N GLN A 251 24.74 20.50 -16.54
CA GLN A 251 24.37 20.49 -15.12
C GLN A 251 23.89 19.11 -14.66
N TRP A 252 23.14 18.41 -15.51
CA TRP A 252 22.57 17.10 -15.18
C TRP A 252 23.47 15.93 -15.58
N GLY A 253 24.55 16.17 -16.33
CA GLY A 253 25.38 15.10 -16.90
C GLY A 253 24.61 14.24 -17.91
N LEU A 254 23.67 14.86 -18.63
CA LEU A 254 22.82 14.22 -19.64
C LEU A 254 23.29 14.65 -21.04
N GLY A 255 23.13 13.79 -22.04
CA GLY A 255 23.49 14.13 -23.43
C GLY A 255 22.38 14.83 -24.20
N MET A 256 22.70 15.32 -25.40
CA MET A 256 21.82 16.07 -26.32
C MET A 256 20.43 15.49 -26.57
N TRP A 257 20.25 14.18 -26.37
CA TRP A 257 18.96 13.50 -26.51
C TRP A 257 18.06 13.82 -25.30
N SER A 258 18.56 13.62 -24.08
CA SER A 258 17.78 13.71 -22.85
C SER A 258 17.86 15.08 -22.16
N ALA A 259 18.64 16.02 -22.70
CA ALA A 259 18.76 17.38 -22.18
C ALA A 259 19.17 18.40 -23.27
N SER A 260 19.03 19.69 -22.96
CA SER A 260 19.39 20.81 -23.82
C SER A 260 20.89 21.12 -23.80
N GLU A 261 21.54 20.96 -24.95
CA GLU A 261 22.89 21.48 -25.25
C GLU A 261 22.86 22.81 -26.04
N ASN A 262 21.67 23.27 -26.44
CA ASN A 262 21.47 24.46 -27.27
C ASN A 262 20.78 25.62 -26.51
N SER A 263 20.90 25.63 -25.18
CA SER A 263 20.39 26.68 -24.28
C SER A 263 18.87 26.86 -24.23
N THR A 264 18.07 25.91 -24.74
CA THR A 264 16.61 25.94 -24.59
C THR A 264 16.16 25.73 -23.15
N HIS A 265 16.99 25.15 -22.27
CA HIS A 265 16.61 24.82 -20.89
C HIS A 265 16.09 26.01 -20.07
N MET A 266 16.54 27.24 -20.38
CA MET A 266 16.04 28.46 -19.74
C MET A 266 14.53 28.69 -19.97
N ALA A 267 13.92 28.02 -20.95
CA ALA A 267 12.48 28.06 -21.22
C ALA A 267 11.63 27.56 -20.04
N ILE A 268 12.20 26.78 -19.11
CA ILE A 268 11.48 26.32 -17.91
C ILE A 268 10.92 27.48 -17.06
N GLN A 269 11.55 28.66 -17.13
CA GLN A 269 11.12 29.88 -16.45
C GLN A 269 10.05 30.66 -17.23
N LEU A 270 9.86 30.34 -18.51
CA LEU A 270 9.07 31.13 -19.45
C LEU A 270 7.75 30.44 -19.86
N ILE A 271 7.67 29.12 -19.74
CA ILE A 271 6.46 28.37 -20.13
C ILE A 271 5.39 28.39 -19.03
N ASP A 272 4.14 28.29 -19.46
CA ASP A 272 2.97 28.28 -18.56
C ASP A 272 3.00 27.08 -17.59
N LYS A 273 2.66 27.30 -16.31
CA LYS A 273 2.80 26.29 -15.24
C LYS A 273 1.69 25.25 -15.20
N ASP A 274 0.60 25.45 -15.95
CA ASP A 274 -0.46 24.46 -16.11
C ASP A 274 -0.06 23.31 -17.05
N ILE A 275 1.04 23.44 -17.79
CA ILE A 275 1.61 22.40 -18.65
C ILE A 275 2.14 21.24 -17.79
N THR A 276 1.88 20.01 -18.23
CA THR A 276 2.44 18.81 -17.59
C THR A 276 3.68 18.35 -18.34
N ILE A 277 4.73 18.00 -17.59
CA ILE A 277 6.02 17.55 -18.13
C ILE A 277 6.09 16.02 -18.11
N LEU A 278 6.40 15.45 -19.28
CA LEU A 278 6.76 14.05 -19.47
C LEU A 278 8.29 13.93 -19.37
N ASP A 279 8.79 13.47 -18.23
CA ASP A 279 10.22 13.39 -17.92
C ASP A 279 10.78 12.01 -18.32
N TRP A 280 11.40 11.92 -19.51
CA TRP A 280 11.83 10.64 -20.08
C TRP A 280 13.32 10.36 -19.88
N HIS A 281 13.63 9.21 -19.25
CA HIS A 281 15.00 8.74 -19.03
C HIS A 281 15.06 7.22 -18.98
N TYR A 282 15.85 6.61 -19.89
CA TYR A 282 15.84 5.16 -20.08
C TYR A 282 17.08 4.43 -19.54
N LYS A 283 18.21 5.13 -19.42
CA LYS A 283 19.49 4.53 -18.99
C LYS A 283 19.76 4.71 -17.49
N THR A 284 19.16 5.74 -16.90
CA THR A 284 19.28 6.11 -15.49
C THR A 284 17.95 6.70 -15.02
N ALA A 285 17.79 6.85 -13.70
CA ALA A 285 16.63 7.48 -13.08
C ALA A 285 17.05 8.75 -12.31
N PRO A 286 17.42 9.84 -13.03
CA PRO A 286 17.82 11.08 -12.38
C PRO A 286 16.64 11.69 -11.60
N LEU A 287 16.95 12.58 -10.66
CA LEU A 287 15.93 13.28 -9.84
C LEU A 287 15.35 14.52 -10.57
N THR A 288 15.38 14.54 -11.90
CA THR A 288 14.78 15.58 -12.74
C THR A 288 13.28 15.77 -12.49
N PRO A 289 12.47 14.76 -12.09
CA PRO A 289 11.09 15.01 -11.69
C PRO A 289 10.99 16.04 -10.57
N VAL A 290 11.90 16.00 -9.58
CA VAL A 290 11.94 16.95 -8.46
C VAL A 290 12.21 18.37 -8.96
N TYR A 291 13.07 18.52 -9.97
CA TYR A 291 13.39 19.81 -10.55
C TYR A 291 12.18 20.45 -11.26
N PHE A 292 11.44 19.67 -12.05
CA PHE A 292 10.19 20.16 -12.67
C PHE A 292 9.15 20.52 -11.63
N ALA A 293 8.97 19.65 -10.65
CA ALA A 293 8.15 19.85 -9.47
C ALA A 293 8.46 21.18 -8.74
N MET A 294 9.73 21.44 -8.43
CA MET A 294 10.19 22.67 -7.78
C MET A 294 9.95 23.93 -8.63
N ASN A 295 9.88 23.78 -9.95
CA ASN A 295 9.53 24.86 -10.87
C ASN A 295 8.01 25.00 -11.11
N GLY A 296 7.20 24.28 -10.34
CA GLY A 296 5.74 24.40 -10.29
C GLY A 296 4.96 23.54 -11.29
N PHE A 297 5.62 22.58 -11.96
CA PHE A 297 4.98 21.76 -12.98
C PHE A 297 4.45 20.45 -12.43
N ASN A 298 3.32 20.00 -12.97
CA ASN A 298 2.95 18.59 -12.90
C ASN A 298 3.98 17.76 -13.68
N VAL A 299 4.36 16.60 -13.15
CA VAL A 299 5.38 15.76 -13.78
C VAL A 299 5.00 14.28 -13.76
N ILE A 300 5.29 13.61 -14.87
CA ILE A 300 5.10 12.18 -15.08
C ILE A 300 6.45 11.57 -15.46
N SER A 301 6.92 10.59 -14.69
CA SER A 301 8.17 9.88 -15.00
C SER A 301 7.97 8.89 -16.14
N CYS A 302 8.84 8.93 -17.14
CA CYS A 302 8.71 8.15 -18.36
C CYS A 302 9.92 7.21 -18.59
N PRO A 303 10.00 6.08 -17.87
CA PRO A 303 11.05 5.08 -18.09
C PRO A 303 10.83 4.33 -19.42
N GLY A 304 11.81 3.51 -19.81
CA GLY A 304 11.77 2.72 -21.05
C GLY A 304 11.81 1.22 -20.78
N LYS A 305 12.47 0.47 -21.67
CA LYS A 305 12.52 -0.99 -21.67
C LYS A 305 13.42 -1.65 -20.60
N TYR A 306 14.27 -0.88 -19.93
CA TYR A 306 15.21 -1.41 -18.94
C TYR A 306 14.54 -1.48 -17.56
N ALA A 307 14.19 -2.70 -17.15
CA ALA A 307 13.36 -2.93 -15.96
C ALA A 307 14.02 -2.46 -14.65
N ASP A 308 15.34 -2.58 -14.52
CA ASP A 308 16.11 -2.08 -13.38
C ASP A 308 16.02 -0.54 -13.26
N VAL A 309 16.13 0.17 -14.39
CA VAL A 309 15.96 1.62 -14.45
C VAL A 309 14.51 2.00 -14.14
N ALA A 310 13.53 1.30 -14.70
CA ALA A 310 12.11 1.51 -14.43
C ALA A 310 11.76 1.31 -12.95
N LEU A 311 12.37 0.31 -12.29
CA LEU A 311 12.25 0.10 -10.85
C LEU A 311 12.86 1.24 -10.04
N ASN A 312 13.96 1.84 -10.50
CA ASN A 312 14.53 3.03 -9.86
C ASN A 312 13.60 4.25 -9.96
N HIS A 313 12.96 4.45 -11.12
CA HIS A 313 11.89 5.45 -11.28
C HIS A 313 10.73 5.19 -10.31
N MET A 314 10.26 3.95 -10.17
CA MET A 314 9.21 3.59 -9.22
C MET A 314 9.62 3.84 -7.75
N ASN A 315 10.86 3.50 -7.38
CA ASN A 315 11.37 3.77 -6.03
C ASN A 315 11.41 5.28 -5.72
N ASN A 316 11.83 6.09 -6.69
CA ASN A 316 11.80 7.54 -6.59
C ASN A 316 10.37 8.06 -6.39
N LEU A 317 9.41 7.62 -7.23
CA LEU A 317 8.00 8.00 -7.12
C LEU A 317 7.38 7.62 -5.76
N ILE A 318 7.64 6.41 -5.27
CA ILE A 318 7.21 5.97 -3.92
C ILE A 318 7.82 6.90 -2.86
N THR A 319 9.10 7.26 -3.00
CA THR A 319 9.77 8.17 -2.06
C THR A 319 9.13 9.56 -2.08
N TYR A 320 8.84 10.11 -3.26
CA TYR A 320 8.18 11.41 -3.40
C TYR A 320 6.80 11.40 -2.74
N LYS A 321 6.00 10.35 -2.98
CA LYS A 321 4.69 10.21 -2.34
C LYS A 321 4.76 10.04 -0.83
N LYS A 322 5.84 9.53 -0.27
CA LYS A 322 5.97 9.33 1.19
C LYS A 322 6.51 10.53 1.94
N SER A 323 7.43 11.26 1.32
CA SER A 323 8.29 12.20 2.03
C SER A 323 8.06 13.66 1.64
N ALA A 324 7.41 13.92 0.51
CA ALA A 324 7.07 15.28 0.11
C ALA A 324 5.81 15.76 0.85
N GLU A 325 5.80 17.05 1.22
CA GLU A 325 4.60 17.75 1.71
C GLU A 325 3.52 17.82 0.63
N ASP A 326 2.25 17.94 1.02
CA ASP A 326 1.08 17.81 0.14
C ASP A 326 1.16 18.65 -1.15
N ASN A 327 1.62 19.91 -1.03
CA ASN A 327 1.77 20.81 -2.17
C ASN A 327 2.72 20.23 -3.22
N MET A 328 3.83 19.63 -2.77
CA MET A 328 4.83 19.08 -3.65
C MET A 328 4.46 17.67 -4.12
N GLN A 329 3.90 16.88 -3.21
CA GLN A 329 3.44 15.52 -3.46
C GLN A 329 2.38 15.45 -4.58
N SER A 330 1.52 16.46 -4.68
CA SER A 330 0.43 16.54 -5.67
C SER A 330 0.90 16.75 -7.12
N LEU A 331 2.11 17.27 -7.33
CA LEU A 331 2.69 17.53 -8.65
C LEU A 331 3.30 16.26 -9.27
N PHE A 332 3.65 15.24 -8.48
CA PHE A 332 4.08 13.94 -8.99
C PHE A 332 2.86 13.09 -9.37
N LYS A 333 2.56 13.05 -10.67
CA LYS A 333 1.31 12.46 -11.19
C LYS A 333 1.36 10.95 -11.37
N GLY A 334 2.55 10.41 -11.60
CA GLY A 334 2.75 8.96 -11.75
C GLY A 334 3.74 8.65 -12.85
N TYR A 335 3.44 7.65 -13.66
CA TYR A 335 4.37 7.15 -14.67
C TYR A 335 3.70 6.74 -15.98
N ILE A 336 4.45 6.85 -17.07
CA ILE A 336 4.12 6.32 -18.39
C ILE A 336 5.32 5.53 -18.91
N VAL A 337 5.22 4.20 -19.04
CA VAL A 337 6.33 3.41 -19.58
C VAL A 337 6.41 3.59 -21.09
N THR A 338 7.63 3.83 -21.59
CA THR A 338 7.84 4.31 -22.95
C THR A 338 8.10 3.19 -23.94
N HIS A 339 7.25 3.06 -24.96
CA HIS A 339 7.48 2.16 -26.09
C HIS A 339 7.47 2.93 -27.43
N TRP A 340 8.65 2.98 -28.07
CA TRP A 340 8.85 3.67 -29.35
C TRP A 340 8.60 2.81 -30.59
N GLY A 341 8.40 1.50 -30.43
CA GLY A 341 8.14 0.57 -31.53
C GLY A 341 6.69 0.54 -32.01
N ARG A 342 6.43 -0.34 -32.98
CA ARG A 342 5.11 -0.58 -33.55
C ARG A 342 4.16 -1.20 -32.53
N SER A 343 2.91 -0.72 -32.52
CA SER A 343 1.85 -1.22 -31.65
C SER A 343 1.68 -2.73 -31.73
N TYR A 344 1.72 -3.32 -32.92
CA TYR A 344 1.64 -4.77 -33.10
C TYR A 344 2.70 -5.55 -32.30
N ASN A 345 3.95 -5.07 -32.29
CA ASN A 345 5.02 -5.71 -31.52
C ASN A 345 4.79 -5.51 -30.03
N PHE A 346 4.39 -4.30 -29.63
CA PHE A 346 4.06 -4.00 -28.23
C PHE A 346 2.93 -4.90 -27.68
N MET A 347 1.85 -5.06 -28.44
CA MET A 347 0.73 -5.91 -28.04
C MET A 347 1.18 -7.35 -27.82
N LYS A 348 2.04 -7.88 -28.69
CA LYS A 348 2.60 -9.23 -28.52
C LYS A 348 3.45 -9.36 -27.26
N GLU A 349 4.41 -8.47 -27.04
CA GLU A 349 5.24 -8.52 -25.81
C GLU A 349 4.37 -8.39 -24.56
N PHE A 350 3.38 -7.49 -24.57
CA PHE A 350 2.52 -7.25 -23.42
C PHE A 350 1.63 -8.44 -23.09
N VAL A 351 1.04 -9.09 -24.11
CA VAL A 351 0.21 -10.29 -23.91
C VAL A 351 1.04 -11.43 -23.32
N LEU A 352 2.25 -11.65 -23.83
CA LEU A 352 3.16 -12.67 -23.30
C LEU A 352 3.52 -12.39 -21.83
N GLU A 353 3.84 -11.15 -21.49
CA GLU A 353 4.17 -10.76 -20.12
C GLU A 353 2.96 -10.89 -19.19
N HIS A 354 1.77 -10.43 -19.63
CA HIS A 354 0.52 -10.53 -18.86
C HIS A 354 0.14 -11.99 -18.55
N GLN A 355 0.48 -12.92 -19.44
CA GLN A 355 0.23 -14.35 -19.29
C GLN A 355 1.36 -15.09 -18.56
N GLY A 356 2.46 -14.42 -18.21
CA GLY A 356 3.64 -15.03 -17.58
C GLY A 356 4.41 -15.96 -18.51
N LEU A 357 4.33 -15.73 -19.83
CA LEU A 357 4.98 -16.52 -20.89
C LEU A 357 6.20 -15.81 -21.51
N ALA A 358 6.45 -14.56 -21.14
CA ALA A 358 7.56 -13.79 -21.67
C ALA A 358 8.92 -14.35 -21.21
N THR A 359 9.90 -14.32 -22.11
CA THR A 359 11.29 -14.74 -21.87
C THR A 359 12.27 -13.58 -21.97
N ASP A 360 11.87 -12.46 -22.55
CA ASP A 360 12.70 -11.26 -22.69
C ASP A 360 12.41 -10.28 -21.54
N LEU A 361 13.45 -9.97 -20.77
CA LEU A 361 13.38 -9.10 -19.60
C LEU A 361 13.64 -7.62 -19.95
N GLU A 362 14.06 -7.31 -21.20
CA GLU A 362 14.37 -5.95 -21.66
C GLU A 362 13.29 -5.39 -22.58
N THR A 363 12.03 -5.54 -22.19
CA THR A 363 10.88 -4.99 -22.91
C THR A 363 10.17 -3.89 -22.12
N SER A 364 9.40 -3.06 -22.82
CA SER A 364 8.60 -2.01 -22.17
C SER A 364 7.47 -2.64 -21.35
N ALA A 365 6.89 -3.75 -21.84
CA ALA A 365 5.96 -4.57 -21.06
C ALA A 365 6.59 -5.09 -19.75
N ALA A 366 7.76 -5.74 -19.81
CA ALA A 366 8.46 -6.25 -18.62
C ALA A 366 8.71 -5.14 -17.58
N SER A 367 9.14 -3.96 -18.05
CA SER A 367 9.35 -2.79 -17.19
C SER A 367 8.06 -2.34 -16.50
N PHE A 368 6.95 -2.27 -17.24
CA PHE A 368 5.63 -1.92 -16.68
C PHE A 368 5.18 -2.92 -15.60
N PHE A 369 5.24 -4.22 -15.87
CA PHE A 369 4.85 -5.24 -14.90
C PHE A 369 5.79 -5.29 -13.68
N ALA A 370 7.08 -5.04 -13.86
CA ALA A 370 8.04 -4.92 -12.76
C ALA A 370 7.69 -3.74 -11.83
N MET A 371 7.37 -2.57 -12.39
CA MET A 371 6.93 -1.40 -11.63
C MET A 371 5.64 -1.68 -10.85
N GLN A 372 4.64 -2.30 -11.49
CA GLN A 372 3.41 -2.69 -10.81
C GLN A 372 3.63 -3.68 -9.68
N LYS A 373 4.44 -4.72 -9.91
CA LYS A 373 4.78 -5.70 -8.89
C LYS A 373 5.46 -5.02 -7.70
N LYS A 374 6.35 -4.05 -7.94
CA LYS A 374 7.02 -3.28 -6.89
C LYS A 374 6.03 -2.47 -6.05
N LEU A 375 5.09 -1.78 -6.69
CA LEU A 375 4.04 -1.02 -6.00
C LEU A 375 3.13 -1.93 -5.16
N ASN A 376 2.67 -3.04 -5.73
CA ASN A 376 1.84 -4.03 -5.04
C ASN A 376 2.57 -4.64 -3.84
N THR A 377 3.85 -4.98 -3.99
CA THR A 377 4.67 -5.49 -2.88
C THR A 377 4.79 -4.46 -1.77
N TYR A 378 5.03 -3.19 -2.11
CA TYR A 378 5.08 -2.10 -1.14
C TYR A 378 3.76 -1.99 -0.34
N ASN A 379 2.61 -1.97 -1.01
CA ASN A 379 1.31 -1.89 -0.35
C ASN A 379 1.05 -3.10 0.56
N GLN A 380 1.38 -4.31 0.11
CA GLN A 380 1.29 -5.51 0.94
C GLN A 380 2.18 -5.44 2.19
N GLU A 381 3.41 -4.94 2.05
CA GLU A 381 4.31 -4.72 3.19
C GLU A 381 3.73 -3.70 4.18
N GLN A 382 3.11 -2.62 3.70
CA GLN A 382 2.45 -1.63 4.58
C GLN A 382 1.26 -2.26 5.33
N ILE A 383 0.45 -3.09 4.67
CA ILE A 383 -0.65 -3.82 5.31
C ILE A 383 -0.11 -4.77 6.39
N ILE A 384 0.99 -5.50 6.11
CA ILE A 384 1.62 -6.40 7.08
C ILE A 384 2.18 -5.61 8.27
N GLN A 385 2.86 -4.48 8.03
CA GLN A 385 3.38 -3.62 9.09
C GLN A 385 2.25 -3.04 9.96
N LYS A 386 1.14 -2.62 9.35
CA LYS A 386 -0.05 -2.14 10.07
C LYS A 386 -0.69 -3.25 10.91
N LYS A 387 -0.84 -4.46 10.35
CA LYS A 387 -1.32 -5.64 11.10
C LYS A 387 -0.38 -5.98 12.26
N ARG A 388 0.94 -5.95 12.06
CA ARG A 388 1.93 -6.14 13.12
C ARG A 388 1.86 -5.07 14.20
N LYS A 389 1.58 -3.81 13.87
CA LYS A 389 1.33 -2.74 14.86
C LYS A 389 0.00 -2.91 15.60
N SER A 390 -0.99 -3.61 15.03
CA SER A 390 -2.26 -3.92 15.72
C SER A 390 -2.18 -5.15 16.63
N PHE A 391 -1.16 -5.99 16.48
CA PHE A 391 -0.86 -7.10 17.40
C PHE A 391 0.18 -6.63 18.44
N ASN A 392 0.01 -6.99 19.70
CA ASN A 392 0.84 -6.58 20.85
C ASN A 392 0.51 -5.18 21.42
N ARG A 393 -0.77 -4.79 21.41
CA ARG A 393 -1.20 -3.60 22.15
C ARG A 393 -1.12 -3.87 23.66
N SER A 394 -0.77 -2.84 24.44
CA SER A 394 -0.94 -2.86 25.90
C SER A 394 -2.31 -2.27 26.27
N ILE A 395 -3.14 -3.07 26.93
CA ILE A 395 -4.42 -2.66 27.52
C ILE A 395 -4.21 -2.49 29.03
N TYR A 396 -4.54 -1.34 29.59
CA TYR A 396 -4.30 -1.02 30.99
C TYR A 396 -5.58 -1.20 31.82
N VAL A 397 -5.45 -1.90 32.94
CA VAL A 397 -6.52 -2.15 33.93
C VAL A 397 -6.06 -1.60 35.27
N SER A 398 -6.93 -0.87 35.97
CA SER A 398 -6.59 -0.28 37.26
C SER A 398 -7.79 -0.23 38.19
N GLU A 399 -7.54 -0.33 39.50
CA GLU A 399 -8.54 -0.13 40.56
C GLU A 399 -9.25 1.23 40.52
N ASN A 400 -8.63 2.24 39.89
CA ASN A 400 -9.22 3.57 39.68
C ASN A 400 -9.69 3.79 38.22
N GLY A 401 -9.70 2.75 37.39
CA GLY A 401 -10.13 2.81 36.00
C GLY A 401 -11.65 2.91 35.82
N SER A 402 -12.11 2.92 34.57
CA SER A 402 -13.54 2.88 34.22
C SER A 402 -13.79 2.06 32.96
N ASP A 403 -14.80 1.19 32.95
CA ASP A 403 -15.09 0.30 31.80
C ASP A 403 -15.69 1.01 30.57
N VAL A 404 -15.96 2.31 30.70
CA VAL A 404 -16.26 3.18 29.55
C VAL A 404 -14.98 3.61 28.81
N ASN A 405 -13.81 3.45 29.43
CA ASN A 405 -12.53 3.85 28.85
C ASN A 405 -12.07 2.88 27.75
N ASP A 406 -11.10 3.34 26.96
CA ASP A 406 -10.54 2.62 25.82
C ASP A 406 -9.35 1.70 26.17
N GLY A 407 -8.93 1.68 27.45
CA GLY A 407 -7.85 0.82 27.94
C GLY A 407 -6.45 1.32 27.62
N THR A 408 -6.28 2.60 27.27
CA THR A 408 -4.97 3.23 27.18
C THR A 408 -4.36 3.48 28.55
N LYS A 409 -3.04 3.76 28.61
CA LYS A 409 -2.36 4.09 29.87
C LYS A 409 -2.98 5.30 30.61
N ARG A 410 -3.50 6.28 29.85
CA ARG A 410 -4.13 7.49 30.40
C ARG A 410 -5.58 7.25 30.82
N GLN A 411 -6.26 6.31 30.18
CA GLN A 411 -7.65 5.95 30.46
C GLN A 411 -7.76 4.42 30.64
N PRO A 412 -7.29 3.89 31.78
CA PRO A 412 -7.34 2.45 32.04
C PRO A 412 -8.79 1.99 32.26
N VAL A 413 -9.08 0.74 31.90
CA VAL A 413 -10.38 0.12 32.21
C VAL A 413 -10.43 -0.35 33.66
N TYR A 414 -11.63 -0.55 34.20
CA TYR A 414 -11.82 -0.94 35.60
C TYR A 414 -11.74 -2.46 35.77
N THR A 415 -12.32 -3.23 34.85
CA THR A 415 -12.42 -4.68 34.96
C THR A 415 -11.49 -5.40 34.01
N LEU A 416 -11.00 -6.54 34.47
CA LEU A 416 -10.21 -7.45 33.63
C LEU A 416 -11.05 -8.00 32.47
N ASN A 417 -12.37 -8.18 32.67
CA ASN A 417 -13.28 -8.64 31.62
C ASN A 417 -13.39 -7.63 30.46
N LYS A 418 -13.52 -6.34 30.77
CA LYS A 418 -13.46 -5.29 29.74
C LYS A 418 -12.14 -5.32 29.00
N ALA A 419 -11.03 -5.49 29.72
CA ALA A 419 -9.70 -5.56 29.13
C ALA A 419 -9.58 -6.74 28.14
N VAL A 420 -9.97 -7.95 28.55
CA VAL A 420 -10.00 -9.13 27.68
C VAL A 420 -10.89 -8.93 26.45
N ASN A 421 -12.02 -8.24 26.59
CA ASN A 421 -12.90 -7.92 25.46
C ASN A 421 -12.29 -6.92 24.48
N LEU A 422 -11.41 -6.02 24.95
CA LEU A 422 -10.65 -5.09 24.11
C LEU A 422 -9.41 -5.75 23.48
N SER A 423 -8.90 -6.82 24.08
CA SER A 423 -7.68 -7.50 23.63
C SER A 423 -7.90 -8.46 22.46
N SER A 424 -6.94 -8.46 21.54
CA SER A 424 -6.74 -9.48 20.50
C SER A 424 -5.68 -10.52 20.94
N SER A 425 -5.58 -11.63 20.21
CA SER A 425 -4.54 -12.64 20.45
C SER A 425 -3.15 -12.03 20.30
N GLY A 426 -2.25 -12.22 21.28
CA GLY A 426 -0.91 -11.64 21.34
C GLY A 426 -0.81 -10.36 22.19
N ASP A 427 -1.94 -9.76 22.58
CA ASP A 427 -1.92 -8.52 23.36
C ASP A 427 -1.47 -8.73 24.81
N THR A 428 -1.01 -7.64 25.42
CA THR A 428 -0.63 -7.57 26.83
C THR A 428 -1.67 -6.78 27.61
N ILE A 429 -2.17 -7.36 28.70
CA ILE A 429 -3.01 -6.70 29.69
C ILE A 429 -2.13 -6.33 30.88
N ARG A 430 -1.97 -5.03 31.14
CA ARG A 430 -1.20 -4.46 32.25
C ARG A 430 -2.14 -4.14 33.40
N ILE A 431 -1.89 -4.74 34.55
CA ILE A 431 -2.79 -4.72 35.70
C ILE A 431 -2.13 -3.89 36.81
N HIS A 432 -2.84 -2.91 37.33
CA HIS A 432 -2.35 -1.98 38.35
C HIS A 432 -3.24 -2.01 39.59
N GLY A 433 -2.64 -2.24 40.76
CA GLY A 433 -3.33 -2.26 42.06
C GLY A 433 -4.20 -3.51 42.26
N ILE A 434 -5.35 -3.35 42.93
CA ILE A 434 -6.29 -4.44 43.22
C ILE A 434 -7.40 -4.49 42.16
N VAL A 435 -7.40 -5.52 41.33
CA VAL A 435 -8.40 -5.70 40.27
C VAL A 435 -9.30 -6.91 40.56
N PHE A 436 -10.61 -6.69 40.47
CA PHE A 436 -11.59 -7.74 40.72
C PHE A 436 -11.84 -8.60 39.48
N SER A 437 -11.79 -9.92 39.64
CA SER A 437 -12.11 -10.88 38.57
C SER A 437 -12.88 -12.07 39.12
N THR A 438 -14.04 -12.34 38.51
CA THR A 438 -14.94 -13.44 38.88
C THR A 438 -15.21 -14.31 37.68
N ASP A 439 -14.61 -15.50 37.69
CA ASP A 439 -14.70 -16.54 36.67
C ASP A 439 -14.48 -16.04 35.24
N LEU A 440 -13.47 -15.18 35.07
CA LEU A 440 -13.14 -14.61 33.77
C LEU A 440 -12.72 -15.70 32.79
N ILE A 441 -13.42 -15.80 31.67
CA ILE A 441 -13.17 -16.80 30.64
C ILE A 441 -12.17 -16.27 29.61
N ILE A 442 -11.06 -16.99 29.41
CA ILE A 442 -10.13 -16.81 28.29
C ILE A 442 -10.20 -18.07 27.42
N SER A 443 -10.57 -17.91 26.15
CA SER A 443 -10.87 -19.01 25.24
C SER A 443 -10.56 -18.67 23.77
N ASN A 444 -11.08 -19.47 22.82
CA ASN A 444 -10.99 -19.25 21.38
C ASN A 444 -9.56 -19.18 20.82
N ARG A 445 -8.66 -20.05 21.30
CA ARG A 445 -7.24 -20.11 20.91
C ARG A 445 -6.48 -18.78 21.06
N ARG A 446 -6.97 -17.89 21.92
CA ARG A 446 -6.37 -16.59 22.15
C ARG A 446 -5.08 -16.73 22.97
N ASP A 447 -3.99 -16.15 22.47
CA ASP A 447 -2.76 -15.93 23.22
C ASP A 447 -2.86 -14.60 23.99
N LEU A 448 -2.51 -14.55 25.26
CA LEU A 448 -2.54 -13.30 26.06
C LEU A 448 -1.41 -13.27 27.09
N VAL A 449 -0.91 -12.06 27.37
CA VAL A 449 0.00 -11.80 28.49
C VAL A 449 -0.71 -10.93 29.52
N LEU A 450 -0.81 -11.38 30.76
CA LEU A 450 -1.31 -10.62 31.90
C LEU A 450 -0.10 -10.28 32.78
N ILE A 451 0.16 -9.00 33.03
CA ILE A 451 1.35 -8.58 33.78
C ILE A 451 0.98 -7.52 34.82
N GLY A 452 1.43 -7.73 36.06
CA GLY A 452 1.36 -6.74 37.12
C GLY A 452 2.65 -5.94 37.29
N GLU A 453 2.67 -5.08 38.31
CA GLU A 453 3.85 -4.30 38.71
C GLU A 453 4.70 -5.01 39.78
N GLY A 454 4.28 -6.19 40.24
CA GLY A 454 4.95 -6.97 41.27
C GLY A 454 3.97 -7.77 42.13
N VAL A 455 4.47 -8.89 42.67
CA VAL A 455 3.69 -9.81 43.52
C VAL A 455 3.16 -9.16 44.82
N ASN A 456 3.83 -8.12 45.32
CA ASN A 456 3.41 -7.41 46.54
C ASN A 456 2.66 -6.10 46.25
N THR A 457 2.37 -5.79 44.98
CA THR A 457 1.75 -4.52 44.57
C THR A 457 0.49 -4.73 43.73
N THR A 458 0.42 -5.81 42.96
CA THR A 458 -0.70 -6.10 42.06
C THR A 458 -1.44 -7.36 42.49
N TYR A 459 -2.76 -7.25 42.66
CA TYR A 459 -3.60 -8.34 43.14
C TYR A 459 -4.82 -8.58 42.24
N LEU A 460 -4.98 -9.82 41.79
CA LEU A 460 -6.23 -10.32 41.21
C LEU A 460 -7.00 -11.10 42.26
N GLN A 461 -8.24 -10.68 42.54
CA GLN A 461 -9.08 -11.30 43.56
C GLN A 461 -10.57 -11.21 43.19
N PRO A 462 -11.44 -12.09 43.69
CA PRO A 462 -12.84 -12.11 43.28
C PRO A 462 -13.72 -11.12 44.07
N SER A 463 -13.25 -10.63 45.22
CA SER A 463 -14.01 -9.70 46.05
C SER A 463 -13.09 -8.92 47.00
N LYS A 464 -13.59 -7.82 47.57
CA LYS A 464 -12.86 -7.02 48.58
C LYS A 464 -12.66 -7.79 49.89
N ASP A 465 -13.66 -8.58 50.30
CA ASP A 465 -13.62 -9.42 51.49
C ASP A 465 -13.39 -10.89 51.08
N LEU A 466 -12.12 -11.31 51.06
CA LEU A 466 -11.71 -12.63 50.57
C LEU A 466 -12.43 -13.79 51.28
N LYS A 467 -12.83 -13.62 52.55
CA LYS A 467 -13.56 -14.64 53.32
C LYS A 467 -14.97 -14.89 52.79
N LYS A 468 -15.55 -13.93 52.08
CA LYS A 468 -16.87 -14.02 51.45
C LYS A 468 -16.81 -14.41 49.98
N SER A 469 -15.62 -14.69 49.46
CA SER A 469 -15.43 -15.13 48.08
C SER A 469 -16.22 -16.41 47.80
N LYS A 470 -16.89 -16.44 46.64
CA LYS A 470 -17.70 -17.56 46.15
C LYS A 470 -17.43 -17.91 44.67
N CYS A 471 -16.39 -17.32 44.08
CA CYS A 471 -16.07 -17.47 42.68
C CYS A 471 -14.59 -17.78 42.46
N ARG A 472 -14.32 -18.59 41.43
CA ARG A 472 -13.00 -18.70 40.80
C ARG A 472 -12.59 -17.36 40.19
N ILE A 473 -11.29 -17.14 39.97
CA ILE A 473 -10.78 -15.89 39.39
C ILE A 473 -10.65 -16.00 37.86
N LEU A 474 -9.95 -17.04 37.38
CA LEU A 474 -9.67 -17.25 35.95
C LEU A 474 -10.09 -18.64 35.47
N ASN A 475 -10.74 -18.69 34.32
CA ASN A 475 -11.09 -19.91 33.58
C ASN A 475 -10.46 -19.86 32.18
N ILE A 476 -9.37 -20.59 31.99
CA ILE A 476 -8.58 -20.62 30.76
C ILE A 476 -8.90 -21.92 30.02
N SER A 477 -9.84 -21.87 29.08
CA SER A 477 -10.40 -23.05 28.42
C SER A 477 -10.33 -22.94 26.91
N ASN A 478 -9.61 -23.88 26.27
CA ASN A 478 -9.33 -23.87 24.83
C ASN A 478 -8.74 -22.53 24.34
N ALA A 479 -7.91 -21.90 25.18
CA ALA A 479 -7.09 -20.76 24.82
C ALA A 479 -5.82 -21.22 24.08
N GLY A 480 -5.05 -20.26 23.58
CA GLY A 480 -3.71 -20.52 23.06
C GLY A 480 -2.74 -20.62 24.23
N GLN A 481 -1.81 -19.67 24.29
CA GLN A 481 -0.89 -19.45 25.41
C GLN A 481 -1.36 -18.29 26.27
N VAL A 482 -1.63 -18.55 27.54
CA VAL A 482 -1.87 -17.49 28.53
C VAL A 482 -0.67 -17.41 29.46
N GLN A 483 0.01 -16.27 29.43
CA GLN A 483 1.12 -15.97 30.30
C GLN A 483 0.69 -14.99 31.39
N ILE A 484 1.04 -15.26 32.64
CA ILE A 484 0.73 -14.40 33.79
C ILE A 484 2.02 -14.11 34.55
N LYS A 485 2.31 -12.82 34.78
CA LYS A 485 3.56 -12.38 35.41
C LYS A 485 3.37 -11.30 36.47
N ASP A 486 4.30 -11.29 37.43
CA ASP A 486 4.56 -10.16 38.34
C ASP A 486 3.32 -9.69 39.11
N LEU A 487 2.51 -10.63 39.62
CA LEU A 487 1.30 -10.31 40.39
C LEU A 487 0.95 -11.43 41.37
N THR A 488 -0.04 -11.16 42.23
CA THR A 488 -0.63 -12.17 43.12
C THR A 488 -2.06 -12.46 42.70
N ILE A 489 -2.41 -13.74 42.58
CA ILE A 489 -3.78 -14.21 42.37
C ILE A 489 -4.25 -14.85 43.68
N ARG A 490 -5.33 -14.33 44.29
CA ARG A 490 -5.71 -14.77 45.64
C ARG A 490 -7.20 -14.83 45.94
N GLY A 491 -7.55 -15.74 46.86
CA GLY A 491 -8.86 -15.82 47.50
C GLY A 491 -9.98 -16.31 46.58
N GLY A 492 -9.65 -16.99 45.49
CA GLY A 492 -10.61 -17.66 44.64
C GLY A 492 -11.32 -18.81 45.37
N ASN A 493 -12.64 -18.95 45.19
CA ASN A 493 -13.42 -20.00 45.83
C ASN A 493 -14.37 -20.66 44.82
N ALA A 494 -14.04 -21.88 44.41
CA ALA A 494 -14.80 -22.64 43.42
C ALA A 494 -15.86 -23.57 44.04
N ILE A 495 -15.83 -23.83 45.35
CA ILE A 495 -16.69 -24.85 46.00
C ILE A 495 -18.18 -24.51 45.87
N SER A 496 -18.52 -23.22 45.92
CA SER A 496 -19.90 -22.73 45.81
C SER A 496 -20.46 -22.74 44.39
N GLN A 497 -19.71 -23.23 43.40
CA GLN A 497 -20.16 -23.29 42.00
C GLN A 497 -20.82 -24.65 41.65
N LYS A 498 -21.61 -24.68 40.56
CA LYS A 498 -22.29 -25.90 40.07
C LYS A 498 -21.28 -27.01 39.74
N HIS A 499 -21.75 -28.28 39.70
CA HIS A 499 -20.94 -29.51 39.74
C HIS A 499 -19.63 -29.51 38.92
N ASP A 500 -19.61 -28.96 37.70
CA ASP A 500 -18.43 -29.00 36.81
C ASP A 500 -17.45 -27.83 37.00
N HIS A 501 -17.80 -26.84 37.84
CA HIS A 501 -17.02 -25.62 38.08
C HIS A 501 -16.32 -25.60 39.44
N LYS A 502 -16.32 -26.73 40.17
CA LYS A 502 -15.77 -26.82 41.54
C LYS A 502 -14.25 -26.94 41.63
N PHE A 503 -13.56 -26.92 40.50
CA PHE A 503 -12.12 -27.13 40.41
C PHE A 503 -11.37 -25.82 40.11
N GLY A 504 -10.14 -25.71 40.62
CA GLY A 504 -9.29 -24.55 40.39
C GLY A 504 -9.80 -23.34 41.17
N GLY A 505 -9.44 -23.22 42.45
CA GLY A 505 -9.98 -22.15 43.30
C GLY A 505 -9.58 -20.78 42.77
N ASN A 506 -8.30 -20.59 42.47
CA ASN A 506 -7.82 -19.39 41.79
C ASN A 506 -7.92 -19.53 40.26
N ILE A 507 -7.33 -20.59 39.68
CA ILE A 507 -7.22 -20.77 38.22
C ILE A 507 -7.70 -22.16 37.80
N TYR A 508 -8.56 -22.22 36.80
CA TYR A 508 -8.89 -23.44 36.07
C TYR A 508 -8.33 -23.37 34.66
N VAL A 509 -7.67 -24.43 34.21
CA VAL A 509 -7.07 -24.53 32.87
C VAL A 509 -7.53 -25.81 32.19
N LYS A 510 -7.97 -25.69 30.94
CA LYS A 510 -8.33 -26.82 30.09
C LYS A 510 -7.84 -26.63 28.66
N ASN A 511 -7.17 -27.63 28.09
CA ASN A 511 -6.72 -27.65 26.69
C ASN A 511 -6.00 -26.36 26.25
N SER A 512 -5.16 -25.79 27.11
CA SER A 512 -4.49 -24.51 26.89
C SER A 512 -3.03 -24.61 27.33
N GLU A 513 -2.20 -23.63 27.01
CA GLU A 513 -0.86 -23.46 27.58
C GLU A 513 -0.91 -22.37 28.66
N LEU A 514 -0.49 -22.69 29.89
CA LEU A 514 -0.38 -21.71 30.98
C LEU A 514 1.08 -21.51 31.33
N ILE A 515 1.54 -20.26 31.27
CA ILE A 515 2.88 -19.86 31.69
C ILE A 515 2.77 -18.91 32.88
N LEU A 516 3.39 -19.26 33.98
CA LEU A 516 3.48 -18.46 35.20
C LEU A 516 4.92 -18.06 35.42
N GLU A 517 5.20 -16.76 35.60
CA GLU A 517 6.54 -16.26 35.90
C GLU A 517 6.47 -15.21 37.02
N ASN A 518 7.22 -15.43 38.11
CA ASN A 518 7.24 -14.52 39.27
C ASN A 518 5.83 -14.17 39.78
N ILE A 519 5.09 -15.18 40.23
CA ILE A 519 3.69 -15.05 40.64
C ILE A 519 3.47 -15.69 42.02
N GLN A 520 2.52 -15.14 42.79
CA GLN A 520 2.00 -15.82 43.98
C GLN A 520 0.56 -16.29 43.75
N ILE A 521 0.26 -17.53 44.14
CA ILE A 521 -1.08 -18.11 44.09
C ILE A 521 -1.51 -18.43 45.53
N GLU A 522 -2.40 -17.63 46.07
CA GLU A 522 -2.73 -17.65 47.50
C GLU A 522 -4.20 -17.94 47.81
N ASP A 523 -4.45 -18.58 48.96
CA ASP A 523 -5.77 -18.69 49.60
C ASP A 523 -6.91 -19.19 48.68
N GLY A 524 -6.57 -19.98 47.66
CA GLY A 524 -7.53 -20.56 46.73
C GLY A 524 -8.22 -21.78 47.33
N ILE A 525 -9.54 -21.87 47.16
CA ILE A 525 -10.38 -22.90 47.76
C ILE A 525 -11.17 -23.62 46.65
N ALA A 526 -11.05 -24.94 46.56
CA ALA A 526 -11.76 -25.75 45.56
C ALA A 526 -12.08 -27.16 46.07
N GLU A 527 -12.85 -27.94 45.31
CA GLU A 527 -12.94 -29.38 45.55
C GLU A 527 -11.59 -30.05 45.29
N ARG A 528 -10.93 -29.70 44.18
CA ARG A 528 -9.60 -30.13 43.74
C ARG A 528 -8.85 -28.95 43.10
N GLY A 529 -7.54 -28.85 43.31
CA GLY A 529 -6.75 -27.76 42.76
C GLY A 529 -7.11 -26.43 43.44
N GLY A 530 -6.82 -26.28 44.73
CA GLY A 530 -7.16 -25.07 45.49
C GLY A 530 -6.56 -23.82 44.85
N GLY A 531 -5.27 -23.85 44.53
CA GLY A 531 -4.62 -22.86 43.67
C GLY A 531 -5.05 -23.05 42.22
N ILE A 532 -4.57 -24.12 41.59
CA ILE A 532 -4.71 -24.35 40.14
C ILE A 532 -5.24 -25.76 39.86
N TYR A 533 -6.12 -25.87 38.87
CA TYR A 533 -6.53 -27.14 38.28
C TYR A 533 -6.20 -27.14 36.78
N ILE A 534 -5.47 -28.16 36.31
CA ILE A 534 -5.05 -28.34 34.92
C ILE A 534 -5.69 -29.61 34.34
N ASP A 535 -6.38 -29.46 33.21
CA ASP A 535 -7.10 -30.50 32.47
C ASP A 535 -6.66 -30.57 31.00
N GLY A 536 -5.57 -31.29 30.73
CA GLY A 536 -4.99 -31.43 29.39
C GLY A 536 -4.24 -30.18 28.90
N THR A 537 -3.18 -30.38 28.12
CA THR A 537 -2.42 -29.29 27.49
C THR A 537 -2.78 -29.16 26.01
N ASN A 538 -2.67 -27.96 25.45
CA ASN A 538 -2.81 -27.81 23.99
C ASN A 538 -1.72 -28.61 23.25
N LYS A 539 -2.06 -29.23 22.11
CA LYS A 539 -1.17 -30.18 21.41
C LYS A 539 0.17 -29.51 21.04
N GLY A 540 1.28 -30.13 21.47
CA GLY A 540 2.63 -29.64 21.20
C GLY A 540 3.10 -28.48 22.09
N LYS A 541 2.36 -28.15 23.15
CA LYS A 541 2.70 -27.11 24.13
C LYS A 541 3.02 -27.71 25.51
N LYS A 542 3.59 -26.91 26.41
CA LYS A 542 3.86 -27.29 27.81
C LYS A 542 3.48 -26.15 28.74
N HIS A 543 2.76 -26.44 29.82
CA HIS A 543 2.64 -25.49 30.93
C HIS A 543 4.02 -25.20 31.51
N LYS A 544 4.26 -23.99 32.01
CA LYS A 544 5.56 -23.59 32.58
C LYS A 544 5.35 -22.79 33.84
N PHE A 545 5.81 -23.29 34.98
CA PHE A 545 5.81 -22.56 36.24
C PHE A 545 7.24 -22.16 36.57
N ARG A 546 7.48 -20.86 36.66
CA ARG A 546 8.76 -20.25 36.95
C ARG A 546 8.62 -19.29 38.11
N HIS A 547 9.47 -19.40 39.12
CA HIS A 547 9.43 -18.53 40.30
C HIS A 547 8.02 -18.38 40.88
N THR A 548 7.27 -19.49 40.93
CA THR A 548 5.86 -19.49 41.36
C THR A 548 5.77 -19.89 42.82
N ARG A 549 5.11 -19.09 43.65
CA ARG A 549 4.91 -19.41 45.08
C ARG A 549 3.45 -19.72 45.38
N PHE A 550 3.20 -20.85 46.01
CA PHE A 550 1.87 -21.25 46.47
C PHE A 550 1.77 -21.15 47.99
N LYS A 551 0.67 -20.58 48.50
CA LYS A 551 0.48 -20.39 49.95
C LYS A 551 -1.00 -20.39 50.34
N GLY A 552 -1.36 -21.06 51.43
CA GLY A 552 -2.70 -21.00 52.02
C GLY A 552 -3.84 -21.61 51.20
N ASN A 553 -3.56 -22.14 50.00
CA ASN A 553 -4.54 -22.85 49.17
C ASN A 553 -5.05 -24.12 49.85
N GLN A 554 -6.34 -24.43 49.66
CA GLN A 554 -7.06 -25.51 50.34
C GLN A 554 -7.97 -26.29 49.39
N THR A 555 -8.15 -27.58 49.67
CA THR A 555 -9.12 -28.44 48.97
C THR A 555 -10.05 -29.17 49.92
N VAL A 556 -11.26 -29.49 49.46
CA VAL A 556 -12.18 -30.35 50.23
C VAL A 556 -11.82 -31.82 50.08
N SER A 557 -11.38 -32.24 48.90
CA SER A 557 -11.06 -33.64 48.64
C SER A 557 -9.66 -34.04 49.14
N ASN A 558 -8.89 -33.11 49.72
CA ASN A 558 -7.47 -33.28 50.09
C ASN A 558 -6.53 -33.61 48.92
N LEU A 559 -6.95 -33.32 47.67
CA LEU A 559 -6.17 -33.62 46.46
C LEU A 559 -5.71 -32.33 45.78
N GLY A 560 -4.40 -32.06 45.83
CA GLY A 560 -3.76 -30.97 45.11
C GLY A 560 -4.20 -29.59 45.61
N SER A 561 -3.84 -29.24 46.85
CA SER A 561 -4.15 -27.93 47.42
C SER A 561 -3.56 -26.80 46.59
N ASP A 562 -2.34 -26.95 46.08
CA ASP A 562 -1.70 -25.97 45.20
C ASP A 562 -2.01 -26.24 43.73
N CYS A 563 -1.79 -27.47 43.29
CA CYS A 563 -2.01 -27.85 41.90
C CYS A 563 -2.60 -29.26 41.79
N TYR A 564 -3.69 -29.38 41.03
CA TYR A 564 -4.21 -30.66 40.58
C TYR A 564 -4.02 -30.78 39.08
N ILE A 565 -3.35 -31.83 38.63
CA ILE A 565 -2.93 -32.02 37.24
C ILE A 565 -3.55 -33.29 36.71
N THR A 566 -4.31 -33.18 35.64
CA THR A 566 -4.86 -34.34 34.94
C THR A 566 -4.79 -34.16 33.43
N SER A 567 -4.76 -35.27 32.71
CA SER A 567 -5.00 -35.30 31.27
C SER A 567 -6.50 -35.46 31.00
N ASN A 568 -6.94 -35.40 29.76
CA ASN A 568 -8.33 -35.65 29.42
C ASN A 568 -8.50 -36.67 28.31
N ARG A 569 -9.69 -36.72 27.71
CA ARG A 569 -9.99 -37.63 26.60
C ARG A 569 -9.18 -37.30 25.35
N TYR A 570 -8.77 -36.05 25.19
CA TYR A 570 -8.23 -35.51 23.95
C TYR A 570 -6.73 -35.21 24.04
N ASN A 571 -6.26 -34.72 25.19
CA ASN A 571 -4.89 -34.23 25.34
C ASN A 571 -4.19 -34.72 26.60
N GLU A 572 -2.96 -35.20 26.42
CA GLU A 572 -1.99 -35.38 27.50
C GLU A 572 -1.61 -34.03 28.11
N THR A 573 -1.13 -34.07 29.34
CA THR A 573 -0.69 -32.87 30.05
C THR A 573 0.82 -32.85 30.13
N PHE A 574 1.43 -31.72 29.77
CA PHE A 574 2.87 -31.50 29.88
C PHE A 574 3.12 -30.24 30.70
N ILE A 575 3.93 -30.35 31.74
CA ILE A 575 4.28 -29.22 32.60
C ILE A 575 5.79 -29.22 32.89
N VAL A 576 6.35 -28.02 32.88
CA VAL A 576 7.74 -27.73 33.25
C VAL A 576 7.71 -26.86 34.50
N VAL A 577 8.45 -27.24 35.53
CA VAL A 577 8.52 -26.52 36.80
C VAL A 577 9.98 -26.23 37.11
N ASP A 578 10.32 -24.98 37.45
CA ASP A 578 11.66 -24.64 37.89
C ASP A 578 11.89 -24.92 39.38
N GLU A 579 13.15 -24.94 39.79
CA GLU A 579 13.53 -25.19 41.20
C GLU A 579 13.11 -24.06 42.16
N GLN A 580 12.81 -22.87 41.63
CA GLN A 580 12.42 -21.70 42.43
C GLN A 580 10.91 -21.64 42.67
N THR A 581 10.15 -22.57 42.10
CA THR A 581 8.74 -22.76 42.41
C THR A 581 8.58 -23.42 43.78
N GLN A 582 7.91 -22.73 44.70
CA GLN A 582 7.83 -23.10 46.12
C GLN A 582 6.39 -23.27 46.58
N SER A 583 6.20 -24.16 47.56
CA SER A 583 4.92 -24.33 48.25
C SER A 583 5.11 -24.18 49.76
N ASP A 584 4.41 -23.22 50.36
CA ASP A 584 4.32 -23.06 51.80
C ASP A 584 3.28 -24.02 52.43
N ASN A 585 2.57 -24.79 51.60
CA ASN A 585 1.51 -25.72 52.01
C ASN A 585 2.01 -27.14 52.31
N LEU A 586 3.31 -27.42 52.10
CA LEU A 586 3.94 -28.73 52.33
C LEU A 586 3.79 -29.27 53.76
N ASN A 587 3.55 -28.39 54.74
CA ASN A 587 3.43 -28.76 56.16
C ASN A 587 2.00 -29.16 56.58
N ASN A 588 1.00 -29.06 55.69
CA ASN A 588 -0.38 -29.41 56.01
C ASN A 588 -0.63 -30.92 55.85
N LYS A 589 -0.39 -31.70 56.92
CA LYS A 589 -0.48 -33.18 56.94
C LYS A 589 -1.80 -33.77 56.40
N LYS A 590 -2.87 -32.98 56.27
CA LYS A 590 -4.19 -33.44 55.79
C LYS A 590 -4.36 -33.37 54.28
N GLN A 591 -3.53 -32.64 53.53
CA GLN A 591 -3.73 -32.38 52.10
C GLN A 591 -2.44 -32.55 51.29
N THR A 592 -2.56 -33.07 50.07
CA THR A 592 -1.43 -33.12 49.13
C THR A 592 -1.28 -31.77 48.44
N SER A 593 -0.07 -31.18 48.45
CA SER A 593 0.20 -29.90 47.78
C SER A 593 0.03 -30.00 46.26
N TRP A 594 0.70 -30.98 45.64
CA TRP A 594 0.52 -31.33 44.22
C TRP A 594 -0.11 -32.72 44.09
N PHE A 595 -1.06 -32.86 43.17
CA PHE A 595 -1.68 -34.14 42.86
C PHE A 595 -1.78 -34.37 41.36
N ILE A 596 -1.36 -35.56 40.89
CA ILE A 596 -1.24 -35.89 39.47
C ILE A 596 -2.09 -37.11 39.18
N LYS A 597 -2.96 -37.03 38.17
CA LYS A 597 -3.84 -38.11 37.76
C LYS A 597 -3.90 -38.26 36.24
N PRO A 598 -3.30 -39.32 35.66
CA PRO A 598 -3.50 -39.67 34.26
C PRO A 598 -4.99 -39.90 33.92
N HIS A 599 -5.35 -39.77 32.65
CA HIS A 599 -6.71 -40.02 32.18
C HIS A 599 -6.80 -41.37 31.48
N ILE A 600 -7.80 -42.17 31.85
CA ILE A 600 -8.08 -43.44 31.18
C ILE A 600 -9.27 -43.23 30.25
N ILE A 601 -9.04 -43.39 28.95
CA ILE A 601 -10.09 -43.35 27.93
C ILE A 601 -10.90 -44.64 28.06
N LYS A 602 -12.12 -44.55 28.58
CA LYS A 602 -12.97 -45.70 28.92
C LYS A 602 -13.25 -46.62 27.72
N GLU A 603 -13.35 -46.06 26.52
CA GLU A 603 -13.68 -46.82 25.32
C GLU A 603 -12.52 -47.69 24.79
N THR A 604 -11.27 -47.30 25.07
CA THR A 604 -10.09 -47.97 24.50
C THR A 604 -9.10 -48.47 25.55
N ASN A 605 -9.38 -48.24 26.84
CA ASN A 605 -8.43 -48.41 27.96
C ASN A 605 -7.06 -47.73 27.75
N LYS A 606 -7.00 -46.74 26.85
CA LYS A 606 -5.76 -46.00 26.58
C LYS A 606 -5.53 -44.98 27.69
N ILE A 607 -4.32 -44.95 28.22
CA ILE A 607 -3.90 -43.97 29.23
C ILE A 607 -3.35 -42.74 28.50
N GLN A 608 -3.82 -41.56 28.89
CA GLN A 608 -3.19 -40.28 28.58
C GLN A 608 -2.37 -39.83 29.78
N ASN A 609 -1.07 -39.74 29.60
CA ASN A 609 -0.13 -39.46 30.69
C ASN A 609 -0.08 -37.98 31.06
N CYS A 610 0.33 -37.70 32.30
CA CYS A 610 0.74 -36.37 32.74
C CYS A 610 2.27 -36.38 32.87
N ASN A 611 2.95 -35.55 32.09
CA ASN A 611 4.41 -35.48 32.01
C ASN A 611 4.90 -34.23 32.74
N ILE A 612 5.66 -34.42 33.83
CA ILE A 612 6.22 -33.31 34.63
C ILE A 612 7.73 -33.32 34.52
N GLU A 613 8.29 -32.19 34.13
CA GLU A 613 9.72 -31.96 33.98
C GLU A 613 10.17 -30.90 35.00
N TYR A 614 11.14 -31.23 35.84
CA TYR A 614 11.74 -30.28 36.79
C TYR A 614 13.07 -29.78 36.24
N ILE A 615 13.23 -28.47 36.10
CA ILE A 615 14.43 -27.85 35.53
C ILE A 615 15.17 -27.07 36.61
N LYS A 616 16.49 -27.28 36.70
CA LYS A 616 17.40 -26.44 37.50
C LYS A 616 17.71 -25.17 36.73
N THR A 617 17.63 -24.01 37.38
CA THR A 617 18.01 -22.74 36.76
C THR A 617 19.52 -22.73 36.63
N ILE A 618 20.05 -22.75 35.40
CA ILE A 618 21.47 -22.45 35.20
C ILE A 618 21.63 -20.95 35.49
N GLN A 619 22.47 -20.62 36.47
CA GLN A 619 22.77 -19.24 36.90
C GLN A 619 23.25 -18.36 35.75
#